data_AF-A0A7J0H9H2-F1
#
_entry.id   AF-A0A7J0H9H2-F1
#
_cell.length_a   1.000
_cell.length_b   1.000
_cell.length_c   1.000
_cell.angle_alpha   90.00
_cell.angle_beta   90.00
_cell.angle_gamma   90.00
#
_symmetry.space_group_name_H-M   'P 1'
#
loop_
_entity.id
_entity.type
_entity.pdbx_description
1 polymer ?
#
loop_
_entity_poly.entity_id
_entity_poly.type
_entity_poly.pdbx_seq_one_letter_code
_entity_poly.pdbx_strand_id
1 'polypeptide(L)'
;MDIATDAHVRKEDTRVRKILGILENLSFFKCLHCGEPWHIFGKGGARRTADEMGLSFLGEVPLEADIRKCSDEGVPVVLSNPDSAVSKAYSDVAQKVVSRLQELYEQQFLRPEINL
;
A
#
# COMPACT_ATOMS: atom_id res chain seq x y z
N MET A 1 -27.39 40.52 21.80
CA MET A 1 -28.22 39.33 21.57
C MET A 1 -28.67 39.37 20.12
N ASP A 2 -28.01 38.74 19.14
CA ASP A 2 -26.75 38.00 19.09
C ASP A 2 -26.16 38.21 17.68
N ILE A 3 -24.89 38.63 17.67
CA ILE A 3 -23.76 38.18 16.85
C ILE A 3 -23.99 37.90 15.35
N ALA A 4 -23.40 38.75 14.52
CA ALA A 4 -22.96 38.40 13.16
C ALA A 4 -21.70 37.52 13.23
N THR A 5 -21.63 36.43 12.47
CA THR A 5 -20.36 35.76 12.09
C THR A 5 -20.64 34.97 10.80
N ASP A 6 -20.31 35.49 9.62
CA ASP A 6 -18.98 35.51 8.99
C ASP A 6 -18.64 34.18 8.27
N ALA A 7 -18.70 34.27 6.94
CA ALA A 7 -17.81 33.74 5.91
C ALA A 7 -17.20 32.31 5.97
N HIS A 8 -16.78 31.90 4.77
CA HIS A 8 -15.80 30.86 4.45
C HIS A 8 -16.36 29.48 4.08
N VAL A 9 -16.78 29.38 2.81
CA VAL A 9 -16.37 28.23 1.99
C VAL A 9 -14.84 28.18 2.06
N ARG A 10 -14.30 27.36 2.98
CA ARG A 10 -12.86 27.19 3.16
C ARG A 10 -12.28 26.55 1.91
N LYS A 11 -11.64 27.36 1.08
CA LYS A 11 -10.68 26.93 0.04
C LYS A 11 -9.43 26.35 0.72
N GLU A 12 -9.56 25.28 1.49
CA GLU A 12 -8.47 24.72 2.31
C GLU A 12 -8.82 23.30 2.81
N ASP A 13 -8.97 22.33 1.90
CA ASP A 13 -8.79 20.90 2.27
C ASP A 13 -8.12 20.10 1.14
N THR A 14 -7.21 20.74 0.39
CA THR A 14 -6.29 20.00 -0.49
C THR A 14 -5.09 19.56 0.33
N ARG A 15 -5.31 18.78 1.40
CA ARG A 15 -4.20 18.07 2.05
C ARG A 15 -3.62 17.11 1.02
N VAL A 16 -2.47 17.48 0.46
CA VAL A 16 -1.69 16.61 -0.43
C VAL A 16 -1.30 15.38 0.39
N ARG A 17 -2.02 14.28 0.19
CA ARG A 17 -1.71 13.00 0.82
C ARG A 17 -0.43 12.48 0.18
N LYS A 18 0.62 12.27 0.97
CA LYS A 18 1.84 11.63 0.48
C LYS A 18 1.50 10.20 0.07
N ILE A 19 1.82 9.86 -1.18
CA ILE A 19 1.72 8.49 -1.67
C ILE A 19 2.90 7.70 -1.10
N LEU A 20 2.61 6.60 -0.41
CA LEU A 20 3.65 5.76 0.20
C LEU A 20 4.32 4.86 -0.85
N GLY A 21 3.57 4.42 -1.85
CA GLY A 21 4.09 3.58 -2.92
C GLY A 21 2.96 2.91 -3.71
N ILE A 22 3.34 2.01 -4.60
CA ILE A 22 2.45 1.23 -5.45
C ILE A 22 2.57 -0.26 -5.13
N LEU A 23 1.44 -0.94 -4.99
CA LEU A 23 1.31 -2.39 -4.82
C LEU A 23 0.60 -2.96 -6.06
N GLU A 24 1.12 -4.04 -6.63
CA GLU A 24 0.41 -4.79 -7.68
C GLU A 24 -0.48 -5.86 -7.04
N ASN A 25 -1.80 -5.62 -7.06
CA ASN A 25 -2.77 -6.63 -6.65
C ASN A 25 -3.09 -7.57 -7.82
N LEU A 26 -3.37 -8.84 -7.53
CA LEU A 26 -3.69 -9.88 -8.53
C LEU A 26 -2.57 -10.07 -9.58
N SER A 27 -1.31 -10.01 -9.15
CA SER A 27 -0.12 -9.92 -10.02
C SER A 27 0.14 -11.17 -10.87
N PHE A 28 -0.14 -12.35 -10.33
CA PHE A 28 -0.04 -13.64 -11.01
C PHE A 28 -0.94 -14.68 -10.35
N PHE A 29 -1.26 -15.73 -11.10
CA PHE A 29 -1.91 -16.94 -10.60
C PHE A 29 -0.90 -18.08 -10.58
N LYS A 30 -0.85 -18.87 -9.51
CA LYS A 30 0.02 -20.04 -9.45
C LYS A 30 -0.63 -21.23 -10.15
N CYS A 31 0.00 -21.75 -11.19
CA CYS A 31 -0.52 -22.92 -11.91
C CYS A 31 -0.62 -24.14 -10.98
N LEU A 32 -1.79 -24.77 -10.91
CA LEU A 32 -2.04 -25.94 -10.06
C LEU A 32 -1.35 -27.22 -10.57
N HIS A 33 -0.92 -27.25 -11.83
CA HIS A 33 -0.26 -28.41 -12.43
C HIS A 33 1.27 -28.38 -12.29
N CYS A 34 1.90 -27.22 -12.51
CA CYS A 34 3.36 -27.09 -12.50
C CYS A 34 3.91 -26.15 -11.42
N GLY A 35 3.07 -25.37 -10.75
CA GLY A 35 3.49 -24.42 -9.71
C GLY A 35 4.08 -23.10 -10.23
N GLU A 36 4.23 -22.94 -11.54
CA GLU A 36 4.77 -21.72 -12.16
C GLU A 36 3.80 -20.54 -12.06
N PRO A 37 4.30 -19.31 -11.93
CA PRO A 37 3.48 -18.11 -11.93
C PRO A 37 2.99 -17.77 -13.34
N TRP A 38 1.68 -17.57 -13.48
CA TRP A 38 1.02 -17.17 -14.72
C TRP A 38 0.47 -15.75 -14.62
N HIS A 39 0.94 -14.88 -15.49
CA HIS A 39 0.60 -13.45 -15.51
C HIS A 39 -0.58 -13.19 -16.47
N ILE A 40 -1.80 -13.47 -16.01
CA ILE A 40 -3.04 -13.39 -16.83
C ILE A 40 -3.29 -11.97 -17.36
N PHE A 41 -2.87 -10.95 -16.62
CA PHE A 41 -3.05 -9.54 -16.95
C PHE A 41 -1.75 -8.85 -17.41
N GLY A 42 -0.71 -9.63 -17.76
CA GLY A 42 0.63 -9.12 -18.02
C GLY A 42 1.46 -8.95 -16.74
N LYS A 43 2.71 -8.48 -16.90
CA LYS A 43 3.71 -8.47 -15.82
C LYS A 43 4.32 -7.07 -15.60
N GLY A 44 4.44 -6.70 -14.33
CA GLY A 44 5.23 -5.55 -13.86
C GLY A 44 4.69 -4.19 -14.28
N GLY A 45 3.38 -4.07 -14.49
CA GLY A 45 2.75 -2.78 -14.83
C GLY A 45 2.93 -1.79 -13.70
N ALA A 46 2.60 -2.22 -12.48
CA ALA A 46 2.74 -1.41 -11.28
C ALA A 46 4.19 -1.00 -10.99
N ARG A 47 5.17 -1.88 -11.23
CA ARG A 47 6.60 -1.56 -11.07
C ARG A 47 7.03 -0.43 -11.99
N ARG A 48 6.68 -0.53 -13.28
CA ARG A 48 6.99 0.52 -14.28
C ARG A 48 6.33 1.84 -13.91
N THR A 49 5.06 1.82 -13.54
CA THR A 49 4.36 3.02 -13.08
C THR A 49 5.01 3.62 -11.83
N ALA A 50 5.46 2.79 -10.88
CA ALA A 50 6.17 3.27 -9.71
C ALA A 50 7.47 3.98 -10.11
N ASP A 51 8.23 3.43 -11.05
CA ASP A 51 9.44 4.04 -11.60
C ASP A 51 9.16 5.36 -12.31
N GLU A 52 8.16 5.39 -13.20
CA GLU A 52 7.75 6.59 -13.95
C GLU A 52 7.29 7.73 -13.04
N MET A 53 6.63 7.40 -11.93
CA MET A 53 6.13 8.37 -10.95
C MET A 53 7.14 8.72 -9.85
N GLY A 54 8.32 8.07 -9.81
CA GLY A 54 9.28 8.24 -8.72
C GLY A 54 8.76 7.76 -7.37
N LEU A 55 7.89 6.76 -7.36
CA LEU A 55 7.27 6.18 -6.16
C LEU A 55 7.92 4.84 -5.78
N SER A 56 7.84 4.49 -4.50
CA SER A 56 8.30 3.18 -4.03
C SER A 56 7.41 2.06 -4.55
N PHE A 57 8.01 0.98 -5.04
CA PHE A 57 7.29 -0.25 -5.33
C PHE A 57 7.22 -1.13 -4.08
N LEU A 58 6.00 -1.35 -3.56
CA LEU A 58 5.77 -2.06 -2.31
C LEU A 58 5.77 -3.57 -2.52
N GLY A 59 5.40 -4.07 -3.69
CA GLY A 59 5.45 -5.49 -4.02
C GLY A 59 4.27 -5.93 -4.85
N GLU A 60 4.05 -7.24 -4.83
CA GLU A 60 3.05 -7.94 -5.62
C GLU A 60 2.29 -8.92 -4.72
N VAL A 61 0.97 -9.02 -4.88
CA VAL A 61 0.13 -10.01 -4.20
C VAL A 61 -0.54 -10.89 -5.27
N PRO A 62 -0.38 -12.23 -5.19
CA PRO A 62 -0.94 -13.13 -6.20
C PRO A 62 -2.46 -13.21 -6.12
N LEU A 63 -3.07 -13.61 -7.22
CA LEU A 63 -4.47 -13.99 -7.28
C LEU A 63 -4.62 -15.41 -6.73
N GLU A 64 -5.12 -15.54 -5.50
CA GLU A 64 -5.40 -16.83 -4.87
C GLU A 64 -6.82 -16.89 -4.32
N ALA A 65 -7.49 -18.03 -4.52
CA ALA A 65 -8.89 -18.22 -4.14
C ALA A 65 -9.12 -18.08 -2.63
N ASP A 66 -8.15 -18.49 -1.83
CA ASP A 66 -8.26 -18.49 -0.38
C ASP A 66 -8.24 -17.08 0.21
N ILE A 67 -7.62 -16.09 -0.47
CA ILE A 67 -7.73 -14.66 -0.09
C ILE A 67 -9.22 -14.28 -0.01
N ARG A 68 -9.95 -14.53 -1.10
CA ARG A 68 -11.38 -14.20 -1.20
C ARG A 68 -12.20 -14.97 -0.17
N LYS A 69 -12.04 -16.31 -0.09
CA LYS A 69 -12.83 -17.14 0.83
C LYS A 69 -12.66 -16.69 2.28
N CYS A 70 -11.41 -16.54 2.73
CA CYS A 70 -11.08 -16.12 4.07
C CYS A 70 -11.59 -14.69 4.38
N SER A 71 -11.52 -13.78 3.40
CA SER A 71 -12.12 -12.45 3.52
C SER A 71 -13.65 -12.49 3.64
N ASP A 72 -14.33 -13.30 2.83
CA ASP A 72 -15.79 -13.46 2.85
C ASP A 72 -16.28 -14.09 4.16
N GLU A 73 -15.49 -15.00 4.74
CA GLU A 73 -15.73 -15.63 6.05
C GLU A 73 -15.39 -14.72 7.24
N GLY A 74 -14.80 -13.54 7.00
CA GLY A 74 -14.42 -12.59 8.04
C GLY A 74 -13.15 -12.96 8.81
N VAL A 75 -12.38 -13.95 8.34
CA VAL A 75 -11.12 -14.39 8.94
C VAL A 75 -10.02 -14.32 7.88
N PRO A 76 -9.32 -13.17 7.72
CA PRO A 76 -8.34 -12.96 6.65
C PRO A 76 -7.25 -14.04 6.57
N VAL A 77 -6.72 -14.26 5.37
CA VAL A 77 -5.70 -15.30 5.09
C VAL A 77 -4.44 -15.19 5.97
N VAL A 78 -4.06 -13.98 6.36
CA VAL A 78 -2.93 -13.74 7.29
C VAL A 78 -3.16 -14.29 8.69
N LEU A 79 -4.41 -14.49 9.10
CA LEU A 79 -4.78 -15.11 10.38
C LEU A 79 -5.04 -16.60 10.22
N SER A 80 -5.77 -17.00 9.18
CA SER A 80 -6.15 -18.41 8.96
C SER A 80 -4.99 -19.28 8.46
N ASN A 81 -4.05 -18.69 7.69
CA ASN A 81 -2.90 -19.40 7.13
C ASN A 81 -1.64 -18.50 7.14
N PRO A 82 -1.04 -18.24 8.32
CA PRO A 82 0.05 -17.28 8.47
C PRO A 82 1.33 -17.65 7.70
N ASP A 83 1.57 -18.94 7.46
CA ASP A 83 2.78 -19.42 6.79
C ASP A 83 2.69 -19.49 5.26
N SER A 84 1.50 -19.23 4.70
CA SER A 84 1.27 -19.23 3.25
C SER A 84 2.11 -18.18 2.52
N ALA A 85 2.34 -18.42 1.22
CA ALA A 85 3.04 -17.47 0.37
C ALA A 85 2.32 -16.11 0.30
N VAL A 86 0.98 -16.12 0.30
CA VAL A 86 0.14 -14.93 0.31
C VAL A 86 0.30 -14.14 1.60
N SER A 87 0.24 -14.81 2.75
CA SER A 87 0.38 -14.15 4.05
C SER A 87 1.74 -13.47 4.17
N LYS A 88 2.81 -14.16 3.72
CA LYS A 88 4.15 -13.58 3.63
C LYS A 88 4.20 -12.37 2.70
N ALA A 89 3.56 -12.43 1.52
CA ALA A 89 3.49 -11.29 0.61
C ALA A 89 2.81 -10.08 1.24
N TYR A 90 1.71 -10.27 1.97
CA TYR A 90 1.06 -9.19 2.73
C TYR A 90 1.96 -8.64 3.85
N SER A 91 2.63 -9.52 4.60
CA SER A 91 3.57 -9.12 5.65
C SER A 91 4.73 -8.28 5.08
N ASP A 92 5.32 -8.69 3.96
CA ASP A 92 6.41 -7.97 3.29
C ASP A 92 5.96 -6.57 2.84
N VAL A 93 4.76 -6.48 2.25
CA VAL A 93 4.16 -5.19 1.85
C VAL A 93 3.91 -4.31 3.08
N ALA A 94 3.32 -4.86 4.14
CA ALA A 94 3.06 -4.13 5.37
C ALA A 94 4.35 -3.59 5.99
N GLN A 95 5.42 -4.39 5.98
CA GLN A 95 6.71 -4.00 6.54
C GLN A 95 7.33 -2.83 5.74
N LYS A 96 7.25 -2.87 4.40
CA LYS A 96 7.69 -1.74 3.55
C LYS A 96 6.84 -0.48 3.76
N VAL A 97 5.54 -0.62 3.99
CA VAL A 97 4.67 0.51 4.34
C VAL A 97 5.12 1.15 5.66
N VAL A 98 5.39 0.34 6.68
CA VAL A 98 5.88 0.83 7.98
C VAL A 98 7.23 1.53 7.82
N SER A 99 8.19 0.92 7.12
CA SER A 99 9.49 1.54 6.85
C SER A 99 9.33 2.88 6.12
N ARG A 100 8.45 2.94 5.12
CA ARG A 100 8.20 4.18 4.38
C ARG A 100 7.61 5.28 5.26
N LEU A 101 6.70 4.93 6.17
CA LEU A 101 6.14 5.87 7.13
C LEU A 101 7.21 6.40 8.09
N GLN A 102 8.13 5.54 8.56
CA GLN A 102 9.25 5.93 9.41
C GLN A 102 10.19 6.92 8.70
N GLU A 103 10.61 6.61 7.47
CA GLU A 103 11.43 7.53 6.65
C GLU A 103 10.78 8.90 6.48
N LEU A 104 9.48 8.92 6.15
CA LEU A 104 8.72 10.15 5.95
C LEU A 104 8.55 10.95 7.24
N TYR A 105 8.44 10.26 8.38
CA TYR A 105 8.40 10.88 9.69
C TYR A 105 9.74 11.52 10.03
N GLU A 106 10.86 10.80 9.89
CA GLU A 106 12.21 11.32 10.15
C GLU A 106 12.53 12.55 9.27
N GLN A 107 12.17 12.50 7.99
CA GLN A 107 12.32 13.63 7.07
C GLN A 107 11.52 14.87 7.48
N GLN A 108 10.42 14.69 8.23
CA GLN A 108 9.59 15.80 8.73
C GLN A 108 10.18 16.46 9.99
N PHE A 109 11.12 15.80 10.68
CA PHE A 109 11.77 16.29 11.91
C PHE A 109 13.21 16.81 11.72
N LEU A 110 13.77 16.73 10.51
CA LEU A 110 14.96 17.50 10.13
C LEU A 110 14.59 19.00 9.98
N ARG A 111 14.44 19.71 11.10
CA ARG A 111 14.38 21.19 11.11
C ARG A 111 15.80 21.75 10.97
N PRO A 112 16.01 22.91 10.30
CA PRO A 112 17.31 23.57 10.31
C PRO A 112 17.74 23.80 11.77
N GLU A 113 19.02 23.57 12.07
CA GLU A 113 19.62 23.95 13.36
C GLU A 113 19.26 25.42 13.62
N ILE A 114 18.41 25.67 14.61
CA ILE A 114 18.26 27.01 15.15
C ILE A 114 19.51 27.22 15.99
N ASN A 115 20.55 27.79 15.38
CA ASN A 115 21.63 28.40 16.15
C ASN A 115 21.01 29.51 16.99
N LEU A 116 20.93 29.27 18.30
CA LEU A 116 20.65 30.29 19.31
C LEU A 116 21.86 31.21 19.50
#